data_AF-A0A3D0VKL5-F1
#
_entry.id   AF-A0A3D0VKL5-F1
#
_cell.length_a   1.000
_cell.length_b   1.000
_cell.length_c   1.000
_cell.angle_alpha   90.00
_cell.angle_beta   90.00
_cell.angle_gamma   90.00
#
_symmetry.space_group_name_H-M   'P 1'
#
loop_
_entity.id
_entity.type
_entity.pdbx_description
1 polymer ?
#
loop_
_entity_poly.entity_id
_entity_poly.type
_entity_poly.pdbx_seq_one_letter_code
_entity_poly.pdbx_strand_id
1 'polypeptide(L)'
;MRSIYSFLTVIAALLLISFSTQTASAQLSGTYTIDPSQPTGGTNFKYFGDALTALNTIGVNDTTVFNIASGVYDTLLTFSSAIPGMGATAPITFQSATGNAADVVLKHTAVSSSDNYVIDINGAKFISFKNMSLQSNGGTYANCIVLRNSCGNILIEGLLLQGPTTTLVSADIALINNLTSTLDSNIVIRDNEFRNGSYGVYMYGISFTSLENNNVIEGNTFVNYYCVAIETRYQRNLLVCNNNMTTSTSNSNTAGMYLRNTNYSRIIKKPGLFPTKLWNLSLSMHW
;
A
#
# COMPACT_ATOMS: atom_id res chain seq x y z
N MET A 1 13.68 92.26 4.48
CA MET A 1 14.87 91.69 3.82
C MET A 1 15.21 90.37 4.51
N ARG A 2 15.21 89.26 3.75
CA ARG A 2 15.86 87.93 3.97
C ARG A 2 15.63 87.23 5.34
N SER A 3 14.89 86.12 5.47
CA SER A 3 14.98 84.76 4.87
C SER A 3 16.05 83.83 5.51
N ILE A 4 15.64 82.56 5.72
CA ILE A 4 16.41 81.28 5.80
C ILE A 4 16.44 80.62 7.22
N TYR A 5 15.47 79.74 7.56
CA TYR A 5 15.36 78.27 7.40
C TYR A 5 16.28 77.42 8.33
N SER A 6 15.68 76.58 9.18
CA SER A 6 16.29 75.30 9.62
C SER A 6 15.25 74.30 10.13
N PHE A 7 14.95 73.33 9.26
CA PHE A 7 14.67 71.91 9.53
C PHE A 7 13.51 71.49 10.47
N LEU A 8 12.31 71.39 9.90
CA LEU A 8 11.35 70.34 10.25
C LEU A 8 11.55 69.16 9.27
N THR A 9 12.19 68.09 9.73
CA THR A 9 12.13 66.77 9.05
C THR A 9 11.03 65.94 9.69
N VAL A 10 9.86 65.90 9.05
CA VAL A 10 8.85 64.87 9.31
C VAL A 10 9.08 63.78 8.27
N ILE A 11 9.77 62.71 8.65
CA ILE A 11 9.86 61.49 7.86
C ILE A 11 8.56 60.70 8.12
N ALA A 12 7.64 60.73 7.17
CA ALA A 12 6.53 59.78 7.14
C ALA A 12 7.03 58.48 6.51
N ALA A 13 7.39 57.50 7.32
CA ALA A 13 7.66 56.14 6.85
C ALA A 13 6.32 55.45 6.56
N LEU A 14 6.03 55.21 5.28
CA LEU A 14 4.88 54.42 4.85
C LEU A 14 5.21 52.94 5.07
N LEU A 15 4.68 52.35 6.14
CA LEU A 15 4.83 50.92 6.42
C LEU A 15 3.89 50.14 5.47
N LEU A 16 4.42 49.65 4.35
CA LEU A 16 3.74 48.68 3.49
C LEU A 16 3.66 47.33 4.22
N ILE A 17 2.56 47.09 4.92
CA ILE A 17 2.23 45.76 5.45
C ILE A 17 1.81 44.92 4.24
N SER A 18 2.71 44.09 3.71
CA SER A 18 2.32 43.06 2.76
C SER A 18 1.44 42.06 3.50
N PHE A 19 0.12 42.17 3.35
CA PHE A 19 -0.80 41.10 3.68
C PHE A 19 -0.48 39.93 2.75
N SER A 20 0.27 38.95 3.23
CA SER A 20 0.23 37.63 2.63
C SER A 20 -1.18 37.11 2.81
N THR A 21 -1.94 37.03 1.72
CA THR A 21 -3.20 36.30 1.71
C THR A 21 -2.85 34.86 2.05
N GLN A 22 -3.09 34.45 3.29
CA GLN A 22 -3.00 33.06 3.68
C GLN A 22 -4.17 32.36 3.01
N THR A 23 -3.94 31.82 1.83
CA THR A 23 -4.90 30.94 1.17
C THR A 23 -5.00 29.71 2.05
N ALA A 24 -6.05 29.66 2.88
CA ALA A 24 -6.40 28.43 3.57
C ALA A 24 -6.73 27.40 2.49
N SER A 25 -5.84 26.44 2.28
CA SER A 25 -6.13 25.34 1.38
C SER A 25 -7.20 24.49 2.04
N ALA A 26 -8.35 24.35 1.39
CA ALA A 26 -9.35 23.38 1.82
C ALA A 26 -8.72 21.98 1.84
N GLN A 27 -9.11 21.17 2.82
CA GLN A 27 -8.70 19.77 2.87
C GLN A 27 -9.19 19.03 1.62
N LEU A 28 -8.50 17.95 1.27
CA LEU A 28 -8.88 17.17 0.09
C LEU A 28 -10.22 16.46 0.31
N SER A 29 -11.07 16.53 -0.72
CA SER A 29 -12.34 15.82 -0.80
C SER A 29 -12.73 15.62 -2.26
N GLY A 30 -13.34 14.48 -2.57
CA GLY A 30 -13.78 14.16 -3.92
C GLY A 30 -12.69 13.55 -4.78
N THR A 31 -12.77 13.79 -6.09
CA THR A 31 -11.94 13.11 -7.09
C THR A 31 -10.81 14.00 -7.60
N TYR A 32 -9.61 13.45 -7.62
CA TYR A 32 -8.40 14.04 -8.17
C TYR A 32 -7.81 13.13 -9.24
N THR A 33 -6.92 13.68 -10.03
CA THR A 33 -6.13 12.96 -11.04
C THR A 33 -4.66 12.96 -10.64
N ILE A 34 -3.96 11.86 -10.98
CA ILE A 34 -2.50 11.84 -11.03
C ILE A 34 -2.11 11.68 -12.50
N ASP A 35 -1.83 12.79 -13.17
CA ASP A 35 -1.51 12.84 -14.60
C ASP A 35 -0.25 13.68 -14.86
N PRO A 36 0.87 13.04 -15.20
CA PRO A 36 2.12 13.72 -15.57
C PRO A 36 2.00 14.66 -16.78
N SER A 37 0.96 14.52 -17.61
CA SER A 37 0.69 15.36 -18.79
C SER A 37 0.21 16.76 -18.42
N GLN A 38 -0.31 16.94 -17.19
CA GLN A 38 -0.83 18.20 -16.68
C GLN A 38 0.00 18.69 -15.47
N PRO A 39 0.18 20.00 -15.27
CA PRO A 39 0.81 20.52 -14.06
C PRO A 39 -0.07 20.25 -12.83
N THR A 40 0.54 20.26 -11.64
CA THR A 40 -0.21 20.22 -10.37
C THR A 40 -1.03 21.50 -10.21
N GLY A 41 -2.33 21.35 -10.00
CA GLY A 41 -3.26 22.46 -9.88
C GLY A 41 -4.71 22.00 -10.02
N GLY A 42 -5.64 22.72 -9.36
CA GLY A 42 -7.05 22.35 -9.34
C GLY A 42 -7.24 20.93 -8.79
N THR A 43 -7.76 20.04 -9.64
CA THR A 43 -8.02 18.62 -9.31
C THR A 43 -6.97 17.67 -9.89
N ASN A 44 -5.79 18.16 -10.31
CA ASN A 44 -4.69 17.34 -10.80
C ASN A 44 -3.44 17.47 -9.93
N PHE A 45 -2.79 16.34 -9.69
CA PHE A 45 -1.43 16.23 -9.21
C PHE A 45 -0.56 15.67 -10.34
N LYS A 46 0.58 16.29 -10.61
CA LYS A 46 1.47 15.83 -11.68
C LYS A 46 2.06 14.46 -11.36
N TYR A 47 2.44 14.23 -10.10
CA TYR A 47 3.01 12.97 -9.63
C TYR A 47 2.48 12.57 -8.24
N PHE A 48 2.69 11.30 -7.87
CA PHE A 48 2.36 10.78 -6.54
C PHE A 48 2.97 11.60 -5.39
N GLY A 49 4.19 12.12 -5.57
CA GLY A 49 4.85 12.97 -4.57
C GLY A 49 4.07 14.24 -4.23
N ASP A 50 3.44 14.87 -5.21
CA ASP A 50 2.61 16.06 -5.01
C ASP A 50 1.32 15.71 -4.25
N ALA A 51 0.68 14.59 -4.61
CA ALA A 51 -0.50 14.08 -3.91
C ALA A 51 -0.18 13.72 -2.45
N LEU A 52 0.94 13.02 -2.20
CA LEU A 52 1.38 12.68 -0.84
C LEU A 52 1.74 13.93 -0.04
N THR A 53 2.33 14.94 -0.66
CA THR A 53 2.62 16.21 0.01
C THR A 53 1.32 16.90 0.43
N ALA A 54 0.31 16.99 -0.46
CA ALA A 54 -0.98 17.54 -0.11
C ALA A 54 -1.68 16.74 1.01
N LEU A 55 -1.73 15.41 0.89
CA LEU A 55 -2.31 14.55 1.92
C LEU A 55 -1.65 14.77 3.29
N ASN A 56 -0.32 14.83 3.37
CA ASN A 56 0.38 15.01 4.64
C ASN A 56 0.28 16.43 5.21
N THR A 57 0.09 17.45 4.37
CA THR A 57 0.10 18.87 4.81
C THR A 57 -1.29 19.42 5.11
N ILE A 58 -2.29 19.11 4.28
CA ILE A 58 -3.66 19.64 4.41
C ILE A 58 -4.67 18.55 4.81
N GLY A 59 -4.36 17.27 4.62
CA GLY A 59 -5.23 16.16 4.98
C GLY A 59 -6.48 16.03 4.12
N VAL A 60 -7.42 15.24 4.62
CA VAL A 60 -8.73 14.94 4.00
C VAL A 60 -9.86 15.28 4.95
N ASN A 61 -11.04 15.62 4.43
CA ASN A 61 -12.26 15.81 5.22
C ASN A 61 -13.47 15.01 4.71
N ASP A 62 -13.32 14.34 3.57
CA ASP A 62 -14.30 13.42 2.99
C ASP A 62 -13.54 12.36 2.16
N THR A 63 -14.27 11.40 1.61
CA THR A 63 -13.78 10.40 0.67
C THR A 63 -12.98 11.08 -0.44
N THR A 64 -11.73 10.64 -0.59
CA THR A 64 -10.79 11.18 -1.57
C THR A 64 -10.35 10.07 -2.52
N VAL A 65 -10.51 10.28 -3.83
CA VAL A 65 -10.17 9.31 -4.87
C VAL A 65 -9.15 9.92 -5.82
N PHE A 66 -8.05 9.21 -6.06
CA PHE A 66 -7.04 9.54 -7.06
C PHE A 66 -7.18 8.60 -8.26
N ASN A 67 -7.65 9.14 -9.38
CA ASN A 67 -7.66 8.46 -10.67
C ASN A 67 -6.31 8.67 -11.36
N ILE A 68 -5.54 7.60 -11.48
CA ILE A 68 -4.18 7.63 -12.03
C ILE A 68 -4.27 7.48 -13.55
N ALA A 69 -3.67 8.41 -14.29
CA ALA A 69 -3.59 8.32 -15.74
C ALA A 69 -2.76 7.10 -16.15
N SER A 70 -3.04 6.55 -17.34
CA SER A 70 -2.27 5.41 -17.85
C SER A 70 -0.79 5.76 -17.99
N GLY A 71 0.09 4.91 -17.52
CA GLY A 71 1.53 5.17 -17.53
C GLY A 71 2.35 4.21 -16.68
N VAL A 72 3.66 4.35 -16.82
CA VAL A 72 4.66 3.65 -16.00
C VAL A 72 5.33 4.66 -15.08
N TYR A 73 5.27 4.39 -13.78
CA TYR A 73 5.77 5.26 -12.72
C TYR A 73 6.88 4.53 -11.97
N ASP A 74 8.10 5.04 -12.07
CA ASP A 74 9.24 4.54 -11.30
C ASP A 74 9.37 5.37 -10.03
N THR A 75 8.68 4.94 -8.97
CA THR A 75 8.53 5.72 -7.75
C THR A 75 8.19 4.83 -6.57
N LEU A 76 8.67 5.25 -5.40
CA LEU A 76 8.30 4.68 -4.11
C LEU A 76 7.16 5.50 -3.50
N LEU A 77 6.16 4.81 -2.95
CA LEU A 77 5.07 5.43 -2.20
C LEU A 77 5.20 5.05 -0.74
N THR A 78 5.40 6.04 0.12
CA THR A 78 5.53 5.83 1.56
C THR A 78 4.44 6.59 2.31
N PHE A 79 3.64 5.87 3.07
CA PHE A 79 2.66 6.43 4.00
C PHE A 79 3.23 6.30 5.42
N SER A 80 4.05 7.27 5.84
CA SER A 80 4.86 7.22 7.07
C SER A 80 4.09 7.53 8.36
N SER A 81 2.84 7.99 8.25
CA SER A 81 2.02 8.40 9.38
C SER A 81 0.55 8.43 9.00
N ALA A 82 -0.32 8.58 10.00
CA ALA A 82 -1.72 8.88 9.76
C ALA A 82 -1.87 10.23 9.02
N ILE A 83 -2.68 10.24 7.97
CA ILE A 83 -3.05 11.44 7.23
C ILE A 83 -4.08 12.23 8.06
N PRO A 84 -3.93 13.56 8.23
CA PRO A 84 -4.89 14.37 8.99
C PRO A 84 -6.33 14.24 8.46
N GLY A 85 -7.29 14.03 9.37
CA GLY A 85 -8.72 13.89 9.06
C GLY A 85 -9.14 12.55 8.45
N MET A 86 -8.19 11.65 8.16
CA MET A 86 -8.46 10.33 7.59
C MET A 86 -9.22 9.43 8.58
N GLY A 87 -10.19 8.69 8.06
CA GLY A 87 -11.01 7.79 8.86
C GLY A 87 -12.05 7.06 8.02
N ALA A 88 -12.96 6.35 8.69
CA ALA A 88 -14.04 5.60 8.01
C ALA A 88 -14.95 6.50 7.14
N THR A 89 -15.08 7.79 7.49
CA THR A 89 -15.85 8.79 6.74
C THR A 89 -15.03 9.58 5.73
N ALA A 90 -13.70 9.45 5.75
CA ALA A 90 -12.78 10.11 4.83
C ALA A 90 -11.64 9.16 4.41
N PRO A 91 -11.97 8.03 3.75
CA PRO A 91 -10.97 7.10 3.23
C PRO A 91 -10.31 7.64 1.96
N ILE A 92 -9.14 7.09 1.63
CA ILE A 92 -8.38 7.44 0.43
C ILE A 92 -8.33 6.23 -0.51
N THR A 93 -8.60 6.45 -1.79
CA THR A 93 -8.47 5.41 -2.83
C THR A 93 -7.52 5.87 -3.93
N PHE A 94 -6.54 5.03 -4.26
CA PHE A 94 -5.73 5.15 -5.47
C PHE A 94 -6.17 4.08 -6.46
N GLN A 95 -6.50 4.49 -7.69
CA GLN A 95 -6.98 3.55 -8.70
C GLN A 95 -6.58 3.98 -10.12
N SER A 96 -6.48 3.02 -11.04
CA SER A 96 -6.38 3.33 -12.47
C SER A 96 -7.62 4.10 -12.94
N ALA A 97 -7.41 5.18 -13.70
CA ALA A 97 -8.49 5.95 -14.29
C ALA A 97 -9.33 5.13 -15.29
N THR A 98 -8.74 4.10 -15.91
CA THR A 98 -9.43 3.22 -16.87
C THR A 98 -10.12 2.04 -16.20
N GLY A 99 -9.81 1.78 -14.92
CA GLY A 99 -10.23 0.56 -14.22
C GLY A 99 -9.50 -0.71 -14.67
N ASN A 100 -8.52 -0.62 -15.56
CA ASN A 100 -7.69 -1.74 -15.99
C ASN A 100 -6.32 -1.70 -15.30
N ALA A 101 -5.95 -2.80 -14.65
CA ALA A 101 -4.70 -2.92 -13.92
C ALA A 101 -3.45 -2.78 -14.79
N ALA A 102 -3.51 -3.20 -16.05
CA ALA A 102 -2.36 -3.14 -16.96
C ALA A 102 -1.99 -1.69 -17.38
N ASP A 103 -2.92 -0.74 -17.26
CA ASP A 103 -2.74 0.60 -17.78
C ASP A 103 -1.90 1.50 -16.85
N VAL A 104 -1.81 1.14 -15.56
CA VAL A 104 -1.03 1.88 -14.56
C VAL A 104 -0.04 0.93 -13.92
N VAL A 105 1.26 1.14 -14.15
CA VAL A 105 2.33 0.32 -13.58
C VAL A 105 3.19 1.18 -12.67
N LEU A 106 3.17 0.90 -11.37
CA LEU A 106 4.18 1.41 -10.45
C LEU A 106 5.27 0.36 -10.32
N LYS A 107 6.52 0.78 -10.47
CA LYS A 107 7.66 -0.12 -10.41
C LYS A 107 8.79 0.45 -9.57
N HIS A 108 9.62 -0.46 -9.07
CA HIS A 108 10.90 -0.14 -8.46
C HIS A 108 11.87 -1.31 -8.64
N THR A 109 13.17 -1.02 -8.65
CA THR A 109 14.24 -2.05 -8.61
C THR A 109 15.06 -1.85 -7.36
N ALA A 110 14.66 -2.50 -6.26
CA ALA A 110 15.32 -2.35 -4.99
C ALA A 110 16.73 -2.96 -5.00
N VAL A 111 17.68 -2.25 -4.37
CA VAL A 111 19.08 -2.67 -4.23
C VAL A 111 19.50 -2.89 -2.78
N SER A 112 18.63 -2.51 -1.82
CA SER A 112 18.86 -2.67 -0.39
C SER A 112 17.56 -3.02 0.35
N SER A 113 17.66 -3.32 1.65
CA SER A 113 16.48 -3.45 2.50
C SER A 113 15.76 -2.12 2.78
N SER A 114 16.45 -0.98 2.65
CA SER A 114 15.88 0.34 2.97
C SER A 114 14.89 0.86 1.93
N ASP A 115 14.93 0.31 0.72
CA ASP A 115 14.08 0.63 -0.42
C ASP A 115 13.32 -0.60 -0.95
N ASN A 116 13.24 -1.67 -0.15
CA ASN A 116 12.57 -2.92 -0.52
C ASN A 116 11.04 -2.78 -0.46
N TYR A 117 10.45 -1.99 -1.36
CA TYR A 117 9.01 -1.84 -1.54
C TYR A 117 8.72 -1.14 -2.87
N VAL A 118 7.47 -1.17 -3.31
CA VAL A 118 6.91 -0.16 -4.23
C VAL A 118 5.97 0.75 -3.43
N ILE A 119 5.17 0.15 -2.54
CA ILE A 119 4.29 0.82 -1.59
C ILE A 119 4.65 0.37 -0.17
N ASP A 120 4.92 1.32 0.72
CA ASP A 120 5.13 1.10 2.15
C ASP A 120 4.02 1.80 2.94
N ILE A 121 3.17 0.98 3.59
CA ILE A 121 2.09 1.44 4.46
C ILE A 121 2.57 1.31 5.90
N ASN A 122 3.03 2.42 6.45
CA ASN A 122 3.68 2.49 7.75
C ASN A 122 2.77 3.23 8.76
N GLY A 123 1.91 2.46 9.44
CA GLY A 123 0.96 2.95 10.43
C GLY A 123 -0.25 3.73 9.88
N ALA A 124 -0.32 3.92 8.56
CA ALA A 124 -1.48 4.52 7.90
C ALA A 124 -2.69 3.55 7.85
N LYS A 125 -3.89 4.10 7.70
CA LYS A 125 -5.16 3.37 7.77
C LYS A 125 -6.15 3.88 6.73
N PHE A 126 -7.20 3.14 6.40
CA PHE A 126 -8.27 3.60 5.49
C PHE A 126 -7.77 4.00 4.09
N ILE A 127 -6.81 3.24 3.56
CA ILE A 127 -6.26 3.42 2.22
C ILE A 127 -6.64 2.21 1.36
N SER A 128 -7.09 2.48 0.14
CA SER A 128 -7.39 1.47 -0.87
C SER A 128 -6.51 1.63 -2.10
N PHE A 129 -6.01 0.53 -2.64
CA PHE A 129 -5.36 0.44 -3.95
C PHE A 129 -6.18 -0.47 -4.85
N LYS A 130 -6.57 0.03 -6.02
CA LYS A 130 -7.48 -0.68 -6.92
C LYS A 130 -7.01 -0.71 -8.36
N ASN A 131 -7.15 -1.86 -9.01
CA ASN A 131 -7.05 -1.99 -10.48
C ASN A 131 -5.78 -1.34 -11.06
N MET A 132 -4.61 -1.67 -10.51
CA MET A 132 -3.31 -1.16 -10.98
C MET A 132 -2.23 -2.25 -10.83
N SER A 133 -1.08 -2.08 -11.49
CA SER A 133 0.03 -3.02 -11.44
C SER A 133 1.14 -2.51 -10.53
N LEU A 134 1.71 -3.40 -9.72
CA LEU A 134 2.91 -3.17 -8.93
C LEU A 134 4.00 -4.15 -9.39
N GLN A 135 5.16 -3.63 -9.73
CA GLN A 135 6.28 -4.43 -10.24
C GLN A 135 7.56 -4.16 -9.44
N SER A 136 8.00 -5.14 -8.66
CA SER A 136 9.25 -5.05 -7.91
C SER A 136 10.31 -5.94 -8.56
N ASN A 137 11.39 -5.34 -9.05
CA ASN A 137 12.35 -5.99 -9.97
C ASN A 137 13.70 -6.37 -9.35
N GLY A 138 13.91 -6.10 -8.05
CA GLY A 138 15.19 -6.39 -7.41
C GLY A 138 15.42 -7.90 -7.25
N GLY A 139 16.67 -8.35 -7.37
CA GLY A 139 16.99 -9.79 -7.31
C GLY A 139 16.95 -10.39 -5.90
N THR A 140 17.28 -9.57 -4.89
CA THR A 140 17.30 -9.95 -3.46
C THR A 140 16.17 -9.31 -2.66
N TYR A 141 15.69 -8.16 -3.14
CA TYR A 141 14.70 -7.31 -2.50
C TYR A 141 13.61 -7.02 -3.54
N ALA A 142 12.41 -7.55 -3.34
CA ALA A 142 11.33 -7.44 -4.31
C ALA A 142 9.92 -7.34 -3.69
N ASN A 143 9.78 -6.70 -2.54
CA ASN A 143 8.44 -6.44 -1.99
C ASN A 143 7.71 -5.45 -2.91
N CYS A 144 6.45 -5.74 -3.23
CA CYS A 144 5.55 -4.78 -3.88
C CYS A 144 4.88 -3.91 -2.83
N ILE A 145 4.30 -4.55 -1.80
CA ILE A 145 3.65 -3.85 -0.68
C ILE A 145 4.30 -4.30 0.62
N VAL A 146 4.69 -3.33 1.45
CA VAL A 146 5.10 -3.53 2.83
C VAL A 146 4.01 -2.98 3.76
N LEU A 147 3.61 -3.79 4.73
CA LEU A 147 2.64 -3.44 5.78
C LEU A 147 3.33 -3.46 7.13
N ARG A 148 3.28 -2.36 7.89
CA ARG A 148 3.93 -2.28 9.20
C ARG A 148 3.31 -1.22 10.10
N ASN A 149 3.68 -1.29 11.38
CA ASN A 149 3.42 -0.26 12.38
C ASN A 149 1.93 -0.03 12.70
N SER A 150 1.17 -1.12 12.80
CA SER A 150 -0.26 -1.13 13.14
C SER A 150 -1.13 -0.41 12.10
N CYS A 151 -0.79 -0.63 10.82
CA CYS A 151 -1.66 -0.26 9.72
C CYS A 151 -2.96 -1.06 9.77
N GLY A 152 -4.02 -0.55 9.13
CA GLY A 152 -5.28 -1.26 9.14
C GLY A 152 -6.42 -0.58 8.40
N ASN A 153 -7.48 -1.34 8.13
CA ASN A 153 -8.53 -0.92 7.20
C ASN A 153 -7.93 -0.61 5.82
N ILE A 154 -7.12 -1.54 5.31
CA ILE A 154 -6.45 -1.43 4.02
C ILE A 154 -7.15 -2.36 3.04
N LEU A 155 -7.41 -1.87 1.84
CA LEU A 155 -7.95 -2.66 0.74
C LEU A 155 -6.95 -2.73 -0.41
N ILE A 156 -6.59 -3.95 -0.79
CA ILE A 156 -5.73 -4.28 -1.92
C ILE A 156 -6.59 -5.11 -2.87
N GLU A 157 -7.09 -4.49 -3.95
CA GLU A 157 -8.13 -5.07 -4.80
C GLU A 157 -7.79 -4.98 -6.30
N GLY A 158 -7.96 -6.09 -7.02
CA GLY A 158 -7.84 -6.07 -8.48
C GLY A 158 -6.44 -5.70 -9.00
N LEU A 159 -5.41 -5.83 -8.16
CA LEU A 159 -4.04 -5.50 -8.54
C LEU A 159 -3.37 -6.65 -9.30
N LEU A 160 -2.42 -6.30 -10.16
CA LEU A 160 -1.39 -7.22 -10.63
C LEU A 160 -0.10 -6.96 -9.84
N LEU A 161 0.29 -7.89 -8.97
CA LEU A 161 1.55 -7.84 -8.22
C LEU A 161 2.57 -8.77 -8.87
N GLN A 162 3.69 -8.21 -9.31
CA GLN A 162 4.71 -8.96 -10.05
C GLN A 162 6.09 -8.79 -9.43
N GLY A 163 6.70 -9.92 -9.07
CA GLY A 163 8.10 -10.00 -8.64
C GLY A 163 9.00 -10.68 -9.67
N PRO A 164 10.29 -10.83 -9.36
CA PRO A 164 11.22 -11.57 -10.18
C PRO A 164 10.95 -13.08 -10.11
N THR A 165 11.31 -13.80 -11.16
CA THR A 165 11.55 -15.25 -11.05
C THR A 165 12.73 -15.47 -10.11
N THR A 166 12.57 -16.35 -9.12
CA THR A 166 13.58 -16.53 -8.07
C THR A 166 13.69 -17.99 -7.65
N THR A 167 14.83 -18.31 -7.05
CA THR A 167 15.06 -19.57 -6.30
C THR A 167 15.35 -19.31 -4.82
N LEU A 168 15.19 -18.05 -4.37
CA LEU A 168 15.42 -17.65 -3.00
C LEU A 168 14.17 -17.91 -2.16
N VAL A 169 14.38 -18.36 -0.92
CA VAL A 169 13.34 -18.49 0.10
C VAL A 169 13.55 -17.35 1.09
N SER A 170 12.91 -16.20 0.85
CA SER A 170 13.03 -15.01 1.70
C SER A 170 11.77 -14.14 1.68
N ALA A 171 11.42 -13.60 2.84
CA ALA A 171 10.36 -12.59 2.97
C ALA A 171 10.74 -11.28 2.24
N ASP A 172 12.02 -11.01 2.03
CA ASP A 172 12.49 -9.85 1.25
C ASP A 172 12.04 -9.91 -0.22
N ILE A 173 11.59 -11.08 -0.71
CA ILE A 173 11.05 -11.30 -2.07
C ILE A 173 9.61 -11.82 -1.98
N ALA A 174 8.89 -11.54 -0.89
CA ALA A 174 7.44 -11.69 -0.84
C ALA A 174 6.78 -10.57 -1.64
N LEU A 175 5.65 -10.78 -2.31
CA LEU A 175 4.98 -9.68 -3.04
C LEU A 175 4.24 -8.74 -2.07
N ILE A 176 3.55 -9.30 -1.09
CA ILE A 176 3.06 -8.58 0.09
C ILE A 176 3.82 -9.09 1.31
N ASN A 177 4.53 -8.20 1.98
CA ASN A 177 5.31 -8.48 3.18
C ASN A 177 4.78 -7.66 4.35
N ASN A 178 4.20 -8.33 5.34
CA ASN A 178 3.82 -7.70 6.58
C ASN A 178 4.91 -7.95 7.63
N LEU A 179 5.55 -6.87 8.05
CA LEU A 179 6.70 -6.92 8.95
C LEU A 179 6.24 -7.24 10.36
N THR A 180 6.95 -8.16 11.00
CA THR A 180 6.73 -8.53 12.40
C THR A 180 6.90 -7.34 13.33
N SER A 181 6.32 -7.42 14.53
CA SER A 181 6.45 -6.51 15.71
C SER A 181 5.26 -5.60 15.97
N THR A 182 4.30 -5.51 15.06
CA THR A 182 3.06 -4.75 15.25
C THR A 182 1.81 -5.59 15.02
N LEU A 183 0.65 -5.00 15.34
CA LEU A 183 -0.65 -5.63 15.13
C LEU A 183 -1.36 -4.93 13.98
N ASP A 184 -1.12 -5.42 12.77
CA ASP A 184 -1.83 -4.97 11.58
C ASP A 184 -3.19 -5.70 11.50
N SER A 185 -4.25 -5.00 11.11
CA SER A 185 -5.62 -5.56 11.21
C SER A 185 -6.59 -5.00 10.18
N ASN A 186 -7.64 -5.77 9.87
CA ASN A 186 -8.62 -5.43 8.83
C ASN A 186 -7.93 -5.16 7.48
N ILE A 187 -6.94 -5.99 7.12
CA ILE A 187 -6.30 -5.97 5.81
C ILE A 187 -7.09 -6.89 4.88
N VAL A 188 -7.59 -6.35 3.78
CA VAL A 188 -8.34 -7.10 2.76
C VAL A 188 -7.51 -7.17 1.48
N ILE A 189 -7.12 -8.39 1.11
CA ILE A 189 -6.38 -8.71 -0.11
C ILE A 189 -7.32 -9.53 -0.98
N ARG A 190 -7.92 -8.91 -2.01
CA ARG A 190 -8.92 -9.59 -2.84
C ARG A 190 -8.80 -9.41 -4.33
N ASP A 191 -9.19 -10.43 -5.08
CA ASP A 191 -9.28 -10.42 -6.54
C ASP A 191 -7.99 -9.95 -7.24
N ASN A 192 -6.83 -10.15 -6.60
CA ASN A 192 -5.53 -9.78 -7.16
C ASN A 192 -4.89 -10.96 -7.91
N GLU A 193 -4.02 -10.63 -8.85
CA GLU A 193 -3.12 -11.59 -9.49
C GLU A 193 -1.68 -11.40 -8.98
N PHE A 194 -1.09 -12.46 -8.46
CA PHE A 194 0.28 -12.53 -7.96
C PHE A 194 1.13 -13.37 -8.92
N ARG A 195 2.23 -12.80 -9.44
CA ARG A 195 3.16 -13.48 -10.34
C ARG A 195 4.57 -13.51 -9.79
N ASN A 196 5.15 -14.72 -9.75
CA ASN A 196 6.51 -15.01 -9.29
C ASN A 196 6.74 -14.64 -7.80
N GLY A 197 7.99 -14.30 -7.43
CA GLY A 197 8.39 -14.04 -6.07
C GLY A 197 8.64 -15.31 -5.24
N SER A 198 9.22 -15.12 -4.05
CA SER A 198 9.38 -16.20 -3.07
C SER A 198 8.05 -16.54 -2.44
N TYR A 199 7.33 -15.52 -1.97
CA TYR A 199 6.02 -15.64 -1.34
C TYR A 199 5.01 -14.73 -2.03
N GLY A 200 3.75 -15.15 -2.11
CA GLY A 200 2.68 -14.24 -2.54
C GLY A 200 2.34 -13.25 -1.42
N VAL A 201 1.76 -13.77 -0.34
CA VAL A 201 1.48 -13.04 0.90
C VAL A 201 2.26 -13.67 2.04
N TYR A 202 3.04 -12.86 2.76
CA TYR A 202 3.77 -13.23 3.96
C TYR A 202 3.30 -12.33 5.12
N MET A 203 2.50 -12.86 6.04
CA MET A 203 1.78 -12.08 7.06
C MET A 203 1.97 -12.61 8.48
N TYR A 204 2.55 -11.82 9.36
CA TYR A 204 3.04 -12.27 10.66
C TYR A 204 2.67 -11.27 11.76
N GLY A 205 1.78 -11.69 12.65
CA GLY A 205 1.56 -10.98 13.90
C GLY A 205 2.72 -11.10 14.89
N ILE A 206 2.50 -10.59 16.11
CA ILE A 206 3.55 -10.50 17.12
C ILE A 206 3.86 -11.85 17.76
N SER A 207 2.85 -12.53 18.31
CA SER A 207 3.04 -13.77 19.09
C SER A 207 1.75 -14.59 19.21
N PHE A 208 1.82 -15.77 19.80
CA PHE A 208 0.64 -16.62 20.03
C PHE A 208 -0.37 -16.01 21.03
N THR A 209 0.04 -15.03 21.85
CA THR A 209 -0.85 -14.27 22.76
C THR A 209 -1.26 -12.91 22.20
N SER A 210 -0.55 -12.40 21.20
CA SER A 210 -0.78 -11.10 20.56
C SER A 210 -0.93 -11.31 19.05
N LEU A 211 -2.16 -11.62 18.65
CA LEU A 211 -2.54 -12.01 17.29
C LEU A 211 -3.05 -10.79 16.51
N GLU A 212 -2.65 -10.67 15.25
CA GLU A 212 -3.33 -9.83 14.26
C GLU A 212 -4.76 -10.29 14.04
N ASN A 213 -5.64 -9.41 13.56
CA ASN A 213 -7.08 -9.68 13.60
C ASN A 213 -7.81 -9.27 12.32
N ASN A 214 -8.81 -10.09 11.96
CA ASN A 214 -9.79 -9.82 10.89
C ASN A 214 -9.17 -9.56 9.51
N ASN A 215 -8.05 -10.21 9.21
CA ASN A 215 -7.46 -10.15 7.87
C ASN A 215 -8.21 -11.08 6.90
N VAL A 216 -8.30 -10.68 5.64
CA VAL A 216 -9.02 -11.41 4.60
C VAL A 216 -8.14 -11.56 3.37
N ILE A 217 -7.98 -12.79 2.89
CA ILE A 217 -7.29 -13.13 1.65
C ILE A 217 -8.26 -13.92 0.79
N GLU A 218 -8.88 -13.28 -0.21
CA GLU A 218 -9.97 -13.91 -0.97
C GLU A 218 -9.91 -13.71 -2.50
N GLY A 219 -10.33 -14.73 -3.26
CA GLY A 219 -10.48 -14.61 -4.73
C GLY A 219 -9.19 -14.36 -5.51
N ASN A 220 -8.01 -14.38 -4.87
CA ASN A 220 -6.74 -14.08 -5.52
C ASN A 220 -6.23 -15.27 -6.35
N THR A 221 -5.43 -14.97 -7.37
CA THR A 221 -4.72 -15.96 -8.19
C THR A 221 -3.22 -15.82 -7.97
N PHE A 222 -2.56 -16.90 -7.55
CA PHE A 222 -1.12 -16.97 -7.35
C PHE A 222 -0.50 -17.89 -8.41
N VAL A 223 0.48 -17.36 -9.15
CA VAL A 223 1.14 -18.04 -10.26
C VAL A 223 2.65 -17.97 -10.08
N ASN A 224 3.33 -19.12 -10.18
CA ASN A 224 4.79 -19.24 -10.21
C ASN A 224 5.53 -18.76 -8.95
N TYR A 225 4.89 -18.76 -7.78
CA TYR A 225 5.58 -18.53 -6.50
C TYR A 225 6.61 -19.64 -6.22
N TYR A 226 7.77 -19.29 -5.67
CA TYR A 226 8.85 -20.25 -5.45
C TYR A 226 8.77 -21.01 -4.11
N CYS A 227 8.33 -20.35 -3.03
CA CYS A 227 8.23 -20.93 -1.69
C CYS A 227 6.77 -21.22 -1.31
N VAL A 228 6.00 -20.23 -0.86
CA VAL A 228 4.60 -20.42 -0.44
C VAL A 228 3.72 -19.30 -0.98
N ALA A 229 2.55 -19.61 -1.55
CA ALA A 229 1.63 -18.57 -2.02
C ALA A 229 1.09 -17.72 -0.86
N ILE A 230 0.57 -18.36 0.20
CA ILE A 230 0.08 -17.66 1.39
C ILE A 230 0.74 -18.27 2.63
N GLU A 231 1.63 -17.51 3.26
CA GLU A 231 2.17 -17.84 4.58
C GLU A 231 1.65 -16.86 5.62
N THR A 232 0.99 -17.39 6.66
CA THR A 232 0.54 -16.57 7.79
C THR A 232 0.94 -17.15 9.13
N ARG A 233 1.20 -16.26 10.10
CA ARG A 233 1.45 -16.62 11.49
C ARG A 233 0.79 -15.63 12.44
N TYR A 234 0.30 -16.13 13.59
CA TYR A 234 -0.22 -15.32 14.68
C TYR A 234 -1.42 -14.45 14.28
N GLN A 235 -2.44 -15.11 13.71
CA GLN A 235 -3.65 -14.46 13.23
C GLN A 235 -4.86 -14.85 14.07
N ARG A 236 -5.87 -14.00 14.11
CA ARG A 236 -7.19 -14.23 14.70
C ARG A 236 -8.26 -13.82 13.68
N ASN A 237 -9.31 -14.63 13.54
CA ASN A 237 -10.39 -14.37 12.60
C ASN A 237 -9.91 -14.16 11.15
N LEU A 238 -8.82 -14.83 10.74
CA LEU A 238 -8.35 -14.81 9.36
C LEU A 238 -9.39 -15.53 8.47
N LEU A 239 -9.75 -14.92 7.35
CA LEU A 239 -10.51 -15.56 6.29
C LEU A 239 -9.60 -15.80 5.08
N VAL A 240 -9.41 -17.06 4.70
CA VAL A 240 -8.78 -17.44 3.43
C VAL A 240 -9.82 -18.12 2.55
N CYS A 241 -10.26 -17.47 1.48
CA CYS A 241 -11.43 -17.92 0.72
C CYS A 241 -11.19 -17.90 -0.80
N ASN A 242 -11.52 -18.98 -1.50
CA ASN A 242 -11.60 -18.98 -2.98
C ASN A 242 -10.33 -18.55 -3.74
N ASN A 243 -9.15 -18.66 -3.13
CA ASN A 243 -7.88 -18.38 -3.82
C ASN A 243 -7.46 -19.54 -4.73
N ASN A 244 -6.86 -19.23 -5.87
CA ASN A 244 -6.27 -20.19 -6.80
C ASN A 244 -4.73 -20.11 -6.72
N MET A 245 -4.04 -21.24 -6.64
CA MET A 245 -2.58 -21.27 -6.44
C MET A 245 -1.96 -22.30 -7.36
N THR A 246 -1.04 -21.87 -8.20
CA THR A 246 -0.34 -22.70 -9.18
C THR A 246 1.15 -22.37 -9.22
N THR A 247 1.99 -23.38 -9.22
CA THR A 247 3.43 -23.23 -9.36
C THR A 247 4.02 -24.50 -9.98
N SER A 248 5.07 -24.34 -10.78
CA SER A 248 5.90 -25.44 -11.32
C SER A 248 7.31 -25.41 -10.72
N THR A 249 7.48 -24.80 -9.54
CA THR A 249 8.77 -24.73 -8.83
C THR A 249 9.34 -26.12 -8.56
N SER A 250 10.67 -26.24 -8.64
CA SER A 250 11.42 -27.44 -8.24
C SER A 250 11.65 -27.52 -6.73
N ASN A 251 11.28 -26.49 -5.96
CA ASN A 251 11.42 -26.47 -4.50
C ASN A 251 10.56 -27.56 -3.86
N SER A 252 11.21 -28.58 -3.27
CA SER A 252 10.51 -29.71 -2.63
C SER A 252 9.67 -29.31 -1.43
N ASN A 253 10.00 -28.18 -0.79
CA ASN A 253 9.35 -27.63 0.40
C ASN A 253 8.25 -26.61 0.07
N THR A 254 7.89 -26.43 -1.20
CA THR A 254 6.82 -25.52 -1.58
C THR A 254 5.46 -25.96 -1.04
N ALA A 255 4.60 -24.99 -0.72
CA ALA A 255 3.21 -25.23 -0.34
C ALA A 255 2.30 -24.13 -0.94
N GLY A 256 1.03 -24.43 -1.17
CA GLY A 256 0.05 -23.38 -1.49
C GLY A 256 -0.18 -22.46 -0.29
N MET A 257 -0.45 -23.06 0.87
CA MET A 257 -0.73 -22.34 2.11
C MET A 257 0.07 -22.92 3.26
N TYR A 258 0.60 -22.05 4.12
CA TYR A 258 1.25 -22.42 5.36
C TYR A 258 0.79 -21.48 6.48
N LEU A 259 -0.14 -21.96 7.32
CA LEU A 259 -0.78 -21.16 8.37
C LEU A 259 -0.38 -21.72 9.74
N ARG A 260 0.10 -20.85 10.64
CA ARG A 260 0.55 -21.26 11.99
C ARG A 260 -0.04 -20.37 13.09
N ASN A 261 -0.39 -20.96 14.23
CA ASN A 261 -0.90 -20.24 15.41
C ASN A 261 -2.01 -19.24 15.04
N THR A 262 -3.06 -19.76 14.42
CA THR A 262 -4.11 -18.98 13.78
C THR A 262 -5.46 -19.38 14.39
N ASN A 263 -6.10 -18.45 15.11
CA ASN A 263 -7.27 -18.71 15.96
C ASN A 263 -8.57 -18.29 15.28
N TYR A 264 -9.65 -19.04 15.49
CA TYR A 264 -11.00 -18.74 14.98
C TYR A 264 -11.08 -18.43 13.47
N SER A 265 -10.12 -18.96 12.71
CA SER A 265 -9.94 -18.61 11.30
C SER A 265 -10.63 -19.61 10.39
N ARG A 266 -11.07 -19.13 9.24
CA ARG A 266 -11.88 -19.90 8.29
C ARG A 266 -11.13 -20.04 6.97
N ILE A 267 -11.03 -21.28 6.50
CA ILE A 267 -10.46 -21.60 5.19
C ILE A 267 -11.59 -22.18 4.34
N ILE A 268 -11.92 -21.50 3.24
CA ILE A 268 -13.02 -21.88 2.35
C ILE A 268 -12.43 -22.06 0.95
N LYS A 269 -12.65 -23.25 0.39
CA LYS A 269 -12.13 -23.61 -0.92
C LYS A 269 -13.18 -23.43 -2.01
N LYS A 270 -12.77 -22.93 -3.17
CA LYS A 270 -13.62 -22.91 -4.38
C LYS A 270 -13.92 -24.35 -4.81
N PRO A 271 -15.19 -24.76 -5.00
CA PRO A 271 -15.53 -26.07 -5.54
C PRO A 271 -14.87 -26.29 -6.91
N GLY A 272 -14.24 -27.44 -7.14
CA GLY A 272 -13.76 -27.87 -8.48
C GLY A 272 -12.28 -27.62 -8.82
N LEU A 273 -11.46 -27.04 -7.95
CA LEU A 273 -10.01 -26.87 -8.15
C LEU A 273 -9.22 -27.77 -7.19
N PHE A 274 -8.47 -28.75 -7.68
CA PHE A 274 -7.57 -29.58 -6.86
C PHE A 274 -6.10 -29.20 -7.12
N PRO A 275 -5.37 -28.60 -6.15
CA PRO A 275 -3.92 -28.52 -6.25
C PRO A 275 -3.28 -29.88 -5.90
N THR A 276 -2.23 -30.24 -6.64
CA THR A 276 -1.48 -31.51 -6.56
C THR A 276 -0.56 -31.65 -5.33
N LYS A 277 -0.46 -30.63 -4.47
CA LYS A 277 0.32 -30.69 -3.22
C LYS A 277 -0.24 -29.71 -2.16
N LEU A 278 -1.28 -30.13 -1.48
CA LEU A 278 -1.66 -29.64 -0.13
C LEU A 278 -1.22 -30.81 0.79
N TRP A 279 -0.55 -30.69 1.93
CA TRP A 279 -0.99 -30.09 3.18
C TRP A 279 0.20 -30.17 4.17
N ASN A 280 0.59 -29.05 4.80
CA ASN A 280 1.24 -29.08 6.13
C ASN A 280 0.42 -28.14 7.01
N LEU A 281 -0.76 -28.61 7.40
CA LEU A 281 -1.69 -27.87 8.23
C LEU A 281 -1.38 -28.18 9.69
N SER A 282 -0.57 -27.33 10.35
CA SER A 282 -0.47 -27.32 11.81
C SER A 282 -1.58 -26.46 12.37
N LEU A 283 -2.81 -27.02 12.43
CA LEU A 283 -3.91 -26.43 13.18
C LEU A 283 -3.69 -26.77 14.66
N SER A 284 -3.09 -25.88 15.43
CA SER A 284 -3.28 -25.90 16.89
C SER A 284 -4.64 -25.28 17.18
N MET A 285 -5.71 -26.06 17.04
CA MET A 285 -7.03 -25.69 17.56
C MET A 285 -6.97 -25.86 19.08
N HIS A 286 -6.68 -24.78 19.81
CA HIS A 286 -7.03 -24.72 21.22
C HIS A 286 -8.52 -24.37 21.30
N TRP A 287 -9.32 -25.33 21.78
CA TRP A 287 -10.72 -25.16 22.13
C TRP A 287 -10.88 -24.21 23.30
#